data_AF-A0A068T231-F1
#
_entry.id   AF-A0A068T231-F1
#
_cell.length_a   1.000
_cell.length_b   1.000
_cell.length_c   1.000
_cell.angle_alpha   90.00
_cell.angle_beta   90.00
_cell.angle_gamma   90.00
#
_symmetry.space_group_name_H-M   'P 1'
#
loop_
_entity.id
_entity.type
_entity.pdbx_description
1 polymer ?
#
loop_
_entity_poly.entity_id
_entity_poly.type
_entity_poly.pdbx_seq_one_letter_code
_entity_poly.pdbx_strand_id
1 'polypeptide(L)' 'MIDPPTSSAGTPERKVELDQTVDYAIQLLVEEAHLVGWTRVEFLTAVLDAANARLSAIEEETELEGGGT' A
#
# COMPACT_ATOMS: atom_id res chain seq x y z
N MET A 1 -4.81 12.87 1.98
CA MET A 1 -4.18 12.22 0.81
C MET A 1 -2.72 12.06 1.17
N ILE A 2 -2.14 10.87 0.99
CA ILE A 2 -0.71 10.67 1.22
C ILE A 2 0.03 11.32 0.07
N ASP A 3 0.96 12.22 0.38
CA ASP A 3 1.72 12.91 -0.64
C ASP A 3 2.68 11.94 -1.35
N PRO A 4 2.86 12.09 -2.67
CA PRO A 4 3.85 11.28 -3.38
C PRO A 4 5.24 11.64 -2.85
N PRO A 5 6.17 10.67 -2.78
CA PRO A 5 7.44 10.97 -2.18
C PRO A 5 8.28 11.84 -3.13
N THR A 6 9.07 12.72 -2.55
CA THR A 6 9.80 13.83 -3.17
C THR A 6 11.25 13.47 -3.51
N SER A 7 11.81 12.48 -2.82
CA SER A 7 13.18 12.00 -3.06
C SER A 7 13.25 11.16 -4.34
N SER A 8 14.37 11.22 -5.07
CA SER A 8 14.55 10.40 -6.27
C SER A 8 14.60 8.90 -5.96
N ALA A 9 14.16 8.06 -6.90
CA ALA A 9 14.23 6.62 -6.74
C ALA A 9 15.68 6.14 -6.49
N GLY A 10 15.83 5.12 -5.65
CA GLY A 10 17.12 4.48 -5.33
C GLY A 10 17.97 5.18 -4.28
N THR A 11 17.55 6.33 -3.73
CA THR A 11 18.30 7.00 -2.67
C THR A 11 17.93 6.50 -1.27
N PRO A 12 18.86 6.54 -0.30
CA PRO A 12 18.55 6.22 1.10
C PRO A 12 17.42 7.09 1.67
N GLU A 13 17.37 8.37 1.28
CA GLU A 13 16.35 9.33 1.73
C GLU A 13 14.96 8.91 1.27
N ARG A 14 14.85 8.37 0.04
CA ARG A 14 13.60 7.84 -0.49
C ARG A 14 13.09 6.66 0.32
N LYS A 15 13.99 5.80 0.83
CA LYS A 15 13.59 4.70 1.70
C LYS A 15 12.99 5.22 3.01
N VAL A 16 13.65 6.19 3.65
CA VAL A 16 13.16 6.79 4.90
C VAL A 16 11.80 7.45 4.70
N GLU A 17 11.65 8.20 3.61
CA GLU A 17 10.38 8.86 3.25
C GLU A 17 9.24 7.85 3.02
N LEU A 18 9.53 6.74 2.34
CA LEU A 18 8.57 5.64 2.14
C LEU A 18 8.22 4.94 3.44
N ASP A 19 9.21 4.64 4.30
CA ASP A 19 8.99 4.00 5.59
C ASP A 19 8.07 4.87 6.47
N GLN A 20 8.33 6.18 6.56
CA GLN A 20 7.47 7.14 7.28
C GLN A 20 6.05 7.23 6.69
N THR A 21 5.95 7.19 5.36
CA THR A 21 4.66 7.21 4.66
C THR A 21 3.82 5.97 4.99
N VAL A 22 4.46 4.80 5.04
CA VAL A 22 3.81 3.54 5.41
C VAL A 22 3.35 3.58 6.87
N ASP A 23 4.19 4.06 7.79
CA ASP A 23 3.83 4.20 9.20
C ASP A 23 2.60 5.09 9.40
N TYR A 24 2.57 6.24 8.71
CA TYR A 24 1.42 7.15 8.75
C TYR A 24 0.15 6.52 8.17
N ALA A 25 0.27 5.81 7.05
CA ALA A 25 -0.87 5.11 6.44
C ALA A 25 -1.46 4.05 7.38
N ILE A 26 -0.60 3.26 8.05
CA ILE A 26 -1.02 2.25 9.01
C ILE A 26 -1.76 2.90 10.18
N GLN A 27 -1.22 4.00 10.73
CA GLN A 27 -1.88 4.71 11.82
C GLN A 27 -3.28 5.16 11.43
N LEU A 28 -3.44 5.81 10.27
CA LEU A 28 -4.73 6.28 9.79
C LEU A 28 -5.73 5.11 9.61
N LEU A 29 -5.28 4.02 8.99
CA LEU A 29 -6.12 2.84 8.78
C LEU A 29 -6.60 2.22 10.09
N VAL A 30 -5.74 2.18 11.10
CA VAL A 30 -6.08 1.68 12.44
C VAL A 30 -7.06 2.64 13.15
N GLU A 31 -6.86 3.95 13.04
CA GLU A 31 -7.79 4.94 13.59
C GLU A 31 -9.18 4.82 12.96
N GLU A 32 -9.26 4.77 11.63
CA GLU A 32 -10.52 4.60 10.91
C GLU A 32 -11.21 3.28 11.25
N ALA A 33 -10.47 2.17 11.30
CA ALA A 33 -11.01 0.87 11.69
C ALA A 33 -11.64 0.90 13.10
N HIS A 34 -11.00 1.57 14.05
CA HIS A 34 -11.58 1.78 15.38
C HIS A 34 -12.83 2.66 15.34
N LEU A 35 -12.84 3.73 14.55
CA LEU A 35 -14.00 4.64 14.43
C LEU A 35 -15.23 3.92 13.87
N VAL A 36 -15.05 3.03 12.89
CA VAL A 36 -16.15 2.24 12.32
C VAL A 36 -16.46 0.96 13.11
N GLY A 37 -15.75 0.71 14.21
CA GLY A 37 -15.99 -0.43 15.11
C GLY A 37 -15.58 -1.77 14.53
N TRP A 38 -14.63 -1.80 13.60
CA TRP A 38 -14.14 -3.05 13.04
C TRP A 38 -13.39 -3.87 14.08
N THR A 39 -13.67 -5.17 14.08
CA THR A 39 -12.85 -6.14 14.79
C THR A 39 -11.49 -6.28 14.11
N ARG A 40 -10.52 -6.78 14.86
CA ARG A 40 -9.18 -7.08 14.32
C ARG A 40 -9.24 -8.01 13.09
N VAL A 41 -10.16 -8.98 13.08
CA VAL A 41 -10.28 -9.92 11.96
C VAL A 41 -10.79 -9.20 10.70
N GLU A 42 -11.84 -8.40 10.81
CA GLU A 42 -12.38 -7.64 9.68
C GLU A 42 -11.35 -6.68 9.09
N PHE A 43 -10.62 -5.96 9.94
CA PHE A 43 -9.54 -5.08 9.50
C PHE A 43 -8.45 -5.82 8.72
N LEU A 44 -7.93 -6.92 9.27
CA LEU A 44 -6.85 -7.68 8.63
C LEU A 44 -7.31 -8.37 7.34
N THR A 45 -8.55 -8.84 7.28
CA THR A 45 -9.14 -9.40 6.06
C THR A 45 -9.24 -8.33 4.97
N ALA A 46 -9.78 -7.15 5.29
CA ALA A 46 -9.89 -6.06 4.32
C ALA A 46 -8.53 -5.61 3.78
N VAL A 47 -7.51 -5.52 4.65
CA VAL A 47 -6.13 -5.20 4.24
C VAL A 47 -5.56 -6.28 3.33
N LEU A 48 -5.76 -7.56 3.66
CA LEU A 48 -5.29 -8.69 2.85
C LEU A 48 -5.96 -8.70 1.47
N ASP A 49 -7.27 -8.51 1.41
CA ASP A 49 -8.03 -8.48 0.16
C ASP A 49 -7.57 -7.33 -0.75
N ALA A 50 -7.39 -6.13 -0.19
CA ALA A 50 -6.87 -4.98 -0.92
C ALA A 50 -5.43 -5.19 -1.41
N ALA A 51 -4.57 -5.79 -0.58
CA ALA A 51 -3.18 -6.10 -0.95
C ALA A 51 -3.13 -7.14 -2.09
N ASN A 52 -3.93 -8.21 -1.99
CA ASN A 52 -4.02 -9.23 -3.03
C ASN A 52 -4.50 -8.62 -4.35
N ALA A 53 -5.57 -7.82 -4.33
CA ALA A 53 -6.09 -7.16 -5.54
C ALA A 53 -5.04 -6.27 -6.21
N ARG A 54 -4.23 -5.55 -5.41
CA ARG A 54 -3.13 -4.72 -5.94
C ARG A 54 -1.98 -5.56 -6.52
N LEU A 55 -1.59 -6.64 -5.86
CA LEU A 55 -0.53 -7.52 -6.36
C LEU A 55 -0.95 -8.18 -7.67
N SER A 56 -2.18 -8.69 -7.76
CA SER A 56 -2.71 -9.26 -9.00
C SER A 56 -2.76 -8.25 -10.15
N ALA A 57 -3.10 -6.98 -9.88
CA ALA A 57 -3.06 -5.94 -10.92
C ALA A 57 -1.64 -5.69 -11.45
N ILE A 58 -0.62 -5.72 -10.58
CA ILE A 58 0.78 -5.59 -10.99
C ILE A 58 1.24 -6.81 -11.81
N GLU A 59 0.82 -8.01 -11.41
CA GLU A 59 1.09 -9.24 -12.17
C GLU A 59 0.48 -9.16 -13.58
N GLU A 60 -0.79 -8.75 -13.70
CA GLU A 60 -1.44 -8.53 -15.00
C GLU A 60 -0.73 -7.46 -15.85
N GLU A 61 -0.35 -6.32 -15.28
CA GLU A 61 0.42 -5.28 -15.99
C GLU A 61 1.75 -5.83 -16.51
N THR A 62 2.46 -6.64 -15.70
CA THR A 62 3.74 -7.25 -16.07
C THR A 62 3.58 -8.29 -17.19
N GLU A 63 2.51 -9.09 -17.18
CA GLU A 63 2.20 -10.07 -18.23
C GLU A 63 1.86 -9.41 -19.57
N LEU A 64 1.12 -8.30 -19.54
CA LEU A 64 0.76 -7.52 -20.75
C LEU A 64 1.98 -6.86 -21.40
N GLU A 65 2.95 -6.38 -20.60
CA GLU A 65 4.20 -5.82 -21.11
C GLU A 65 5.15 -6.89 -21.69
N GLY A 66 5.12 -8.12 -21.15
CA GLY A 66 5.94 -9.24 -21.60
C GLY A 66 5.40 -10.01 -22.81
N GLY A 67 4.11 -9.93 -23.11
CA GLY A 67 3.42 -10.68 -24.18
C GLY A 67 3.40 -10.01 -25.56
N GLY A 68 3.98 -8.82 -25.70
CA GLY A 68 3.96 -8.02 -26.93
C GLY A 68 5.10 -8.31 -27.91
N THR A 69 5.35 -9.57 -28.27
CA THR A 69 6.25 -9.94 -29.38
C THR A 69 5.48 -10.41 -30.61
#